data_AF-G0AH42-F1
#
_entry.id   AF-G0AH42-F1
#
_cell.length_a   1.000
_cell.length_b   1.000
_cell.length_c   1.000
_cell.angle_alpha   90.00
_cell.angle_beta   90.00
_cell.angle_gamma   90.00
#
_symmetry.space_group_name_H-M   'P 1'
#
loop_
_entity.id
_entity.type
_entity.pdbx_description
1 polymer ?
#
loop_
_entity_poly.entity_id
_entity_poly.type
_entity_poly.pdbx_seq_one_letter_code
_entity_poly.pdbx_strand_id
1 'polypeptide(L)'
;MKLHTTPTQQYQTVTAYDDKGVEINAVRYEHSLLVLPEAAPVPWPVRDFDALHAEHFAHIDSTRPDVVILGTGARQRFVHPKLTSVLTARRIGVECMDNQAACRTYNILMAEGRKVALALIFNTDKETAQDA
;
A
#
# COMPACT_ATOMS: atom_id res chain seq x y z
N MET A 1 -39.04 12.14 -13.44
CA MET A 1 -37.64 11.67 -13.48
C MET A 1 -37.22 11.34 -12.05
N LYS A 2 -37.17 10.06 -11.66
CA LYS A 2 -36.65 9.67 -10.34
C LYS A 2 -35.14 9.49 -10.48
N LEU A 3 -34.38 10.44 -9.93
CA LEU A 3 -32.93 10.34 -9.80
C LEU A 3 -32.65 9.25 -8.77
N HIS A 4 -32.14 8.11 -9.23
CA HIS A 4 -31.49 7.16 -8.34
C HIS A 4 -30.14 7.77 -7.98
N THR A 5 -29.98 8.20 -6.73
CA THR A 5 -28.67 8.58 -6.19
C THR A 5 -27.87 7.29 -6.06
N THR A 6 -27.12 6.92 -7.09
CA THR A 6 -26.05 5.93 -6.94
C THR A 6 -25.09 6.49 -5.89
N PRO A 7 -24.81 5.79 -4.78
CA PRO A 7 -23.74 6.21 -3.90
C PRO A 7 -22.46 6.29 -4.75
N THR A 8 -21.89 7.48 -4.88
CA THR A 8 -20.56 7.64 -5.47
C THR A 8 -19.59 6.82 -4.64
N GLN A 9 -19.15 5.67 -5.17
CA GLN A 9 -18.12 4.83 -4.57
C GLN A 9 -16.88 5.71 -4.35
N GLN A 10 -16.56 6.03 -3.10
CA GLN A 10 -15.40 6.88 -2.80
C GLN A 10 -14.15 6.01 -2.83
N TYR A 11 -13.33 6.20 -3.86
CA TYR A 11 -12.06 5.50 -3.98
C TYR A 11 -11.04 6.02 -2.95
N GLN A 12 -10.21 5.13 -2.42
CA GLN A 12 -9.08 5.50 -1.57
C GLN A 12 -8.02 6.18 -2.42
N THR A 13 -7.88 7.50 -2.32
CA THR A 13 -6.91 8.27 -3.10
C THR A 13 -5.79 8.75 -2.20
N VAL A 14 -4.54 8.57 -2.61
CA VAL A 14 -3.42 9.21 -1.91
C VAL A 14 -3.47 10.71 -2.19
N THR A 15 -3.66 11.52 -1.15
CA THR A 15 -3.78 12.99 -1.27
C THR A 15 -2.47 13.70 -0.97
N ALA A 16 -1.66 13.16 -0.06
CA ALA A 16 -0.34 13.66 0.28
C ALA A 16 0.54 12.53 0.81
N TYR A 17 1.84 12.76 0.85
CA TYR A 17 2.82 11.86 1.47
C TYR A 17 4.09 12.64 1.79
N ASP A 18 4.80 12.16 2.79
CA ASP A 18 6.14 12.62 3.15
C ASP A 18 6.96 11.44 3.72
N ASP A 19 8.10 11.72 4.34
CA ASP A 19 8.99 10.69 4.86
C ASP A 19 8.44 9.95 6.08
N LYS A 20 7.44 10.52 6.76
CA LYS A 20 6.84 9.98 8.00
C LYS A 20 5.50 9.29 7.76
N GLY A 21 4.78 9.64 6.71
CA GLY A 21 3.43 9.11 6.51
C GLY A 21 2.83 9.36 5.15
N VAL A 22 1.60 8.88 5.02
CA VAL A 22 0.76 9.03 3.84
C VAL A 22 -0.60 9.58 4.26
N GLU A 23 -1.20 10.41 3.42
CA GLU A 23 -2.60 10.80 3.56
C GLU A 23 -3.45 10.10 2.50
N ILE A 24 -4.50 9.43 2.97
CA ILE A 24 -5.52 8.83 2.11
C ILE A 24 -6.81 9.62 2.33
N ASN A 25 -7.34 10.23 1.27
CA ASN A 25 -8.56 11.06 1.35
C ASN A 25 -8.49 12.12 2.47
N ALA A 26 -7.34 12.80 2.61
CA ALA A 26 -7.04 13.78 3.66
C ALA A 26 -7.04 13.22 5.11
N VAL A 27 -6.97 11.90 5.28
CA VAL A 27 -6.74 11.23 6.56
C VAL A 27 -5.29 10.75 6.62
N ARG A 28 -4.56 11.18 7.67
CA ARG A 28 -3.13 10.91 7.86
C ARG A 28 -2.88 9.56 8.54
N TYR A 29 -1.91 8.81 8.00
CA TYR A 29 -1.41 7.54 8.53
C TYR A 29 0.13 7.57 8.61
N GLU A 30 0.68 7.22 9.78
CA GLU A 30 2.13 7.23 10.05
C GLU A 30 2.66 5.85 10.44
N HIS A 31 1.98 4.81 9.98
CA HIS A 31 2.34 3.41 10.17
C HIS A 31 2.15 2.66 8.86
N SER A 32 2.74 1.47 8.77
CA SER A 32 2.58 0.60 7.61
C SER A 32 1.11 0.30 7.32
N LEU A 33 0.74 0.41 6.05
CA LEU A 33 -0.67 0.50 5.65
C LEU A 33 -0.90 -0.34 4.40
N LEU A 34 -2.03 -1.04 4.37
CA LEU A 34 -2.55 -1.70 3.18
C LEU A 34 -3.77 -0.94 2.68
N VAL A 35 -3.72 -0.51 1.42
CA VAL A 35 -4.77 0.28 0.77
C VAL A 35 -5.26 -0.46 -0.46
N LEU A 36 -6.58 -0.57 -0.58
CA LEU A 36 -7.28 -1.00 -1.80
C LEU A 36 -8.21 0.13 -2.25
N PRO A 37 -8.47 0.27 -3.56
CA PRO A 37 -9.29 1.36 -4.10
C PRO A 37 -10.67 1.45 -3.45
N GLU A 38 -11.32 0.32 -3.19
CA GLU A 38 -12.73 0.27 -2.78
C GLU A 38 -12.95 -0.13 -1.31
N ALA A 39 -11.89 -0.30 -0.53
CA ALA A 39 -11.98 -0.70 0.88
C ALA A 39 -11.26 0.31 1.77
N ALA A 40 -11.73 0.50 3.00
CA ALA A 40 -11.06 1.37 3.95
C ALA A 40 -9.59 0.93 4.15
N PRO A 41 -8.63 1.87 4.25
CA PRO A 41 -7.24 1.53 4.56
C PRO A 41 -7.15 0.76 5.87
N VAL A 42 -6.34 -0.29 5.90
CA VAL A 42 -6.14 -1.12 7.10
C VAL A 42 -4.68 -1.10 7.53
N PRO A 43 -4.40 -1.12 8.85
CA PRO A 43 -3.04 -1.28 9.34
C PRO A 43 -2.42 -2.57 8.79
N TRP A 44 -1.21 -2.48 8.28
CA TRP A 44 -0.44 -3.64 7.86
C TRP A 44 0.62 -3.95 8.93
N PRO A 45 0.64 -5.15 9.53
CA PRO A 45 1.44 -5.45 10.73
C PRO A 45 2.94 -5.66 10.44
N VAL A 46 3.53 -4.82 9.59
CA VAL A 46 4.93 -4.83 9.18
C VAL A 46 5.61 -3.60 9.76
N ARG A 47 6.56 -3.76 10.67
CA ARG A 47 7.25 -2.60 11.30
C ARG A 47 8.38 -2.02 10.45
N ASP A 48 9.02 -2.88 9.67
CA ASP A 48 10.11 -2.54 8.77
C ASP A 48 10.18 -3.60 7.66
N PHE A 49 10.99 -3.35 6.64
CA PHE A 49 11.09 -4.23 5.49
C PHE A 49 11.69 -5.61 5.82
N ASP A 50 12.60 -5.69 6.79
CA ASP A 50 13.25 -6.94 7.18
C ASP A 50 12.30 -7.85 8.00
N ALA A 51 11.21 -7.30 8.54
CA ALA A 51 10.12 -8.04 9.17
C ALA A 51 9.15 -8.72 8.17
N LEU A 52 9.36 -8.60 6.86
CA LEU A 52 8.48 -9.22 5.86
C LEU A 52 8.56 -10.76 5.87
N HIS A 53 7.42 -11.42 6.11
CA HIS A 53 7.24 -12.86 5.95
C HIS A 53 6.10 -13.22 4.99
N ALA A 54 6.03 -14.49 4.60
CA ALA A 54 5.08 -14.98 3.59
C ALA A 54 3.61 -14.73 3.97
N GLU A 55 3.28 -14.75 5.26
CA GLU A 55 1.90 -14.51 5.73
C GLU A 55 1.41 -13.09 5.42
N HIS A 56 2.30 -12.09 5.37
CA HIS A 56 1.92 -10.74 4.96
C HIS A 56 1.43 -10.71 3.51
N PHE A 57 2.06 -11.49 2.63
CA PHE A 57 1.64 -11.61 1.23
C PHE A 57 0.41 -12.51 1.07
N ALA A 58 0.23 -13.50 1.94
CA ALA A 58 -1.00 -14.29 1.99
C ALA A 58 -2.21 -13.44 2.43
N HIS A 59 -2.01 -12.50 3.36
CA HIS A 59 -3.03 -11.52 3.72
C HIS A 59 -3.41 -10.67 2.51
N ILE A 60 -2.43 -10.13 1.78
CA ILE A 60 -2.69 -9.35 0.56
C ILE A 60 -3.44 -10.20 -0.48
N ASP A 61 -3.04 -11.45 -0.70
CA ASP A 61 -3.71 -12.37 -1.63
C ASP A 61 -5.19 -12.61 -1.28
N SER A 62 -5.53 -12.65 0.01
CA SER A 62 -6.92 -12.82 0.47
C SER A 62 -7.84 -11.69 -0.01
N THR A 63 -7.28 -10.49 -0.24
CA THR A 63 -8.02 -9.33 -0.79
C THR A 63 -8.25 -9.44 -2.30
N ARG A 64 -7.60 -10.40 -2.98
CA ARG A 64 -7.65 -10.66 -4.43
C ARG A 64 -7.38 -9.42 -5.29
N PRO A 65 -6.19 -8.79 -5.20
CA PRO A 65 -5.83 -7.67 -6.06
C PRO A 65 -5.41 -8.16 -7.46
N ASP A 66 -5.43 -7.26 -8.43
CA ASP A 66 -4.90 -7.51 -9.78
C ASP A 66 -3.37 -7.32 -9.83
N VAL A 67 -2.85 -6.43 -8.99
CA VAL A 67 -1.43 -6.08 -8.89
C VAL A 67 -1.13 -5.52 -7.50
N VAL A 68 0.10 -5.75 -7.02
CA VAL A 68 0.58 -5.21 -5.76
C VAL A 68 1.70 -4.21 -6.01
N ILE A 69 1.57 -3.02 -5.46
CA ILE A 69 2.63 -2.03 -5.34
C ILE A 69 3.13 -2.05 -3.90
N LEU A 70 4.37 -2.51 -3.71
CA LEU A 70 5.04 -2.55 -2.42
C LEU A 70 5.93 -1.32 -2.27
N GLY A 71 5.51 -0.37 -1.42
CA GLY A 71 6.33 0.73 -0.95
C GLY A 71 7.24 0.26 0.18
N THR A 72 8.54 0.38 -0.04
CA THR A 72 9.57 -0.22 0.81
C THR A 72 10.24 0.76 1.78
N GLY A 73 9.60 1.91 2.00
CA GLY A 73 10.11 3.02 2.80
C GLY A 73 10.77 4.11 1.93
N ALA A 74 11.79 4.76 2.47
CA ALA A 74 12.49 5.87 1.82
C ALA A 74 13.33 5.48 0.58
N ARG A 75 13.59 4.18 0.40
CA ARG A 75 14.38 3.67 -0.74
C ARG A 75 13.78 2.38 -1.24
N GLN A 76 13.90 2.14 -2.54
CA GLN A 76 13.52 0.88 -3.16
C GLN A 76 14.37 -0.27 -2.62
N ARG A 77 13.70 -1.34 -2.17
CA ARG A 77 14.31 -2.62 -1.79
C ARG A 77 13.55 -3.76 -2.47
N PHE A 78 14.25 -4.78 -2.95
CA PHE A 78 13.60 -5.91 -3.62
C PHE A 78 13.23 -7.01 -2.63
N VAL A 79 11.97 -7.40 -2.63
CA VAL A 79 11.48 -8.53 -1.84
C VAL A 79 11.99 -9.85 -2.41
N HIS A 80 12.34 -10.79 -1.55
CA HIS A 80 12.75 -12.12 -1.99
C HIS A 80 11.56 -12.88 -2.62
N PRO A 81 11.70 -13.50 -3.82
CA PRO A 81 10.59 -14.14 -4.54
C PRO A 81 9.82 -15.22 -3.75
N LYS A 82 10.50 -15.87 -2.80
CA LYS A 82 9.89 -16.85 -1.88
C LYS A 82 8.76 -16.24 -1.03
N LEU A 83 8.83 -14.96 -0.69
CA LEU A 83 7.81 -14.29 0.12
C LEU A 83 6.56 -13.98 -0.71
N THR A 84 6.74 -13.64 -1.99
CA THR A 84 5.65 -13.28 -2.90
C THR A 84 5.06 -14.47 -3.67
N SER A 85 5.52 -15.69 -3.40
CA SER A 85 5.18 -16.88 -4.20
C SER A 85 3.68 -17.15 -4.28
N VAL A 86 2.93 -16.85 -3.21
CA VAL A 86 1.47 -17.00 -3.18
C VAL A 86 0.77 -16.09 -4.20
N LEU A 87 1.26 -14.87 -4.38
CA LEU A 87 0.76 -13.91 -5.36
C LEU A 87 1.19 -14.30 -6.78
N THR A 88 2.46 -14.66 -6.95
CA THR A 88 3.01 -15.08 -8.26
C THR A 88 2.31 -16.34 -8.78
N ALA A 89 1.97 -17.31 -7.92
CA ALA A 89 1.22 -18.50 -8.29
C ALA A 89 -0.16 -18.17 -8.89
N ARG A 90 -0.73 -17.01 -8.54
CA ARG A 90 -2.00 -16.49 -9.07
C ARG A 90 -1.81 -15.47 -10.18
N ARG A 91 -0.57 -15.32 -10.69
CA ARG A 91 -0.17 -14.33 -11.71
C ARG A 91 -0.40 -12.88 -11.28
N ILE A 92 -0.39 -12.62 -9.98
CA ILE A 92 -0.44 -11.27 -9.43
C ILE A 92 1.00 -10.75 -9.36
N GLY A 93 1.28 -9.67 -10.09
CA GLY A 93 2.58 -9.00 -10.09
C GLY A 93 2.82 -8.23 -8.78
N VAL A 94 4.06 -8.24 -8.30
CA VAL A 94 4.49 -7.43 -7.16
C VAL A 94 5.62 -6.50 -7.62
N GLU A 95 5.38 -5.20 -7.58
CA GLU A 95 6.37 -4.19 -7.93
C GLU A 95 6.87 -3.49 -6.67
N CYS A 96 8.18 -3.49 -6.47
CA CYS A 96 8.82 -2.85 -5.33
C CYS A 96 9.34 -1.47 -5.72
N MET A 97 9.03 -0.44 -4.94
CA MET A 97 9.51 0.92 -5.12
C MET A 97 9.64 1.65 -3.77
N ASP A 98 10.17 2.86 -3.74
CA ASP A 98 10.07 3.73 -2.55
C ASP A 98 8.61 4.18 -2.34
N ASN A 99 8.29 4.66 -1.13
CA ASN A 99 6.92 5.04 -0.77
C ASN A 99 6.36 6.16 -1.63
N GLN A 100 7.18 7.13 -2.04
CA GLN A 100 6.73 8.27 -2.84
C GLN A 100 6.32 7.81 -4.24
N ALA A 101 7.16 6.99 -4.87
CA ALA A 101 6.84 6.35 -6.15
C ALA A 101 5.63 5.43 -6.02
N ALA A 102 5.54 4.63 -4.96
CA ALA A 102 4.42 3.74 -4.70
C ALA A 102 3.08 4.48 -4.66
N CYS A 103 3.02 5.59 -3.93
CA CYS A 103 1.84 6.44 -3.81
C CYS A 103 1.37 6.99 -5.16
N ARG A 104 2.31 7.49 -5.99
CA ARG A 104 1.98 8.02 -7.32
C ARG A 104 1.48 6.91 -8.26
N THR A 105 2.19 5.79 -8.31
CA THR A 105 1.83 4.65 -9.17
C THR A 105 0.47 4.08 -8.78
N TYR A 106 0.19 3.96 -7.48
CA TYR A 106 -1.11 3.54 -6.97
C TYR A 106 -2.23 4.45 -7.48
N ASN A 107 -2.09 5.77 -7.38
CA ASN A 107 -3.12 6.71 -7.85
C ASN A 107 -3.38 6.56 -9.36
N ILE A 108 -2.33 6.36 -10.17
CA ILE A 108 -2.46 6.13 -11.61
C ILE A 108 -3.26 4.85 -11.87
N LEU A 109 -2.85 3.72 -11.30
CA LEU A 109 -3.51 2.43 -11.51
C LEU A 109 -4.94 2.41 -10.96
N MET A 110 -5.17 3.05 -9.82
CA MET A 110 -6.50 3.21 -9.24
C MET A 110 -7.40 4.04 -10.17
N ALA A 111 -6.90 5.14 -10.73
CA ALA A 111 -7.65 5.97 -11.68
C ALA A 111 -7.95 5.23 -13.01
N GLU A 112 -7.13 4.25 -13.39
CA GLU A 112 -7.39 3.32 -14.50
C GLU A 112 -8.44 2.24 -14.16
N GLY A 113 -8.98 2.22 -12.94
CA GLY A 113 -9.97 1.23 -12.49
C GLY A 113 -9.38 -0.14 -12.17
N ARG A 114 -8.06 -0.24 -11.95
CA ARG A 114 -7.40 -1.49 -11.56
C ARG A 114 -7.57 -1.73 -10.07
N LYS A 115 -7.76 -2.98 -9.66
CA LYS A 115 -7.76 -3.36 -8.25
C LYS A 115 -6.33 -3.51 -7.73
N VAL A 116 -5.63 -2.39 -7.62
CA VAL A 116 -4.25 -2.30 -7.13
C VAL A 116 -4.23 -2.36 -5.60
N ALA A 117 -3.44 -3.26 -5.01
CA ALA A 117 -3.12 -3.21 -3.58
C ALA A 117 -1.84 -2.38 -3.38
N LEU A 118 -1.95 -1.29 -2.62
CA LEU A 118 -0.79 -0.52 -2.17
C LEU A 118 -0.42 -0.94 -0.75
N ALA A 119 0.75 -1.54 -0.59
CA ALA A 119 1.30 -1.93 0.70
C ALA A 119 2.50 -1.03 1.02
N LEU A 120 2.36 -0.13 2.00
CA LEU A 120 3.40 0.81 2.41
C LEU A 120 4.07 0.35 3.70
N ILE A 121 5.39 0.42 3.75
CA ILE A 121 6.19 0.19 4.95
C ILE A 121 6.68 1.53 5.48
N PHE A 122 6.39 1.80 6.75
CA PHE A 122 6.97 2.92 7.49
C PHE A 122 7.75 2.37 8.68
N ASN A 123 9.03 2.75 8.80
CA ASN A 123 9.86 2.32 9.91
C ASN A 123 9.39 3.03 11.19
N THR A 124 8.84 2.28 12.13
CA THR A 124 8.37 2.83 13.42
C THR A 124 9.48 3.16 14.41
N ASP A 125 10.75 2.89 14.06
CA ASP A 125 11.87 2.90 15.00
C ASP A 125 12.82 4.12 14.87
N LYS A 126 12.37 5.23 14.23
CA LYS A 126 13.17 6.46 14.15
C LYS A 126 12.52 7.65 14.85
N GLU A 127 12.38 7.54 16.16
CA GLU A 127 12.15 8.69 17.03
C GLU A 127 12.98 8.59 18.31
N THR A 128 14.32 8.61 18.18
CA THR A 128 15.24 9.18 19.18
C THR A 128 16.67 9.24 18.61
N ALA A 129 17.01 10.29 17.86
CA ALA A 129 18.38 10.82 17.74
C ALA A 129 18.41 11.96 16.72
N GLN A 130 17.82 13.10 17.05
CA GLN A 130 18.20 14.37 16.41
C GLN A 130 17.88 15.55 17.34
N ASP A 131 18.55 15.56 18.49
CA ASP A 131 18.85 16.75 19.29
C ASP A 131 20.19 16.48 19.98
N ALA A 132 21.28 16.80 19.29
CA ALA A 132 22.63 16.93 19.83
C ALA A 132 23.42 17.91 18.97
#